data_AF-A0A850G586-F1
#
_entry.id   AF-A0A850G586-F1
#
_cell.length_a   1.000
_cell.length_b   1.000
_cell.length_c   1.000
_cell.angle_alpha   90.00
_cell.angle_beta   90.00
_cell.angle_gamma   90.00
#
_symmetry.space_group_name_H-M   'P 1'
#
loop_
_entity.id
_entity.type
_entity.pdbx_description
1 polymer ?
#
loop_
_entity_poly.entity_id
_entity_poly.type
_entity_poly.pdbx_seq_one_letter_code
_entity_poly.pdbx_strand_id
1 'polypeptide(L)'
;MNARKQTLRRTLAIGAGVLVLALGAAAWSLWPKVEDIPEQLEEIPQEVSIADIELPAQGPLEALRLGDLQGKKVFLLIEGRESMSGGEGKLLRRALHRWQLPEDVVGFAIGEAPAGAAVMKGKIEREFVGPMREELRWPVYVDFGETLSAAFSLPKGHLGLVILDERGEPIVRHAGDVDASELEEIREALGATEPEPGPPAPDFAVGELDERACEGRSCVLVFLDQKVRRDEIPGLEEGGFEGDMKQVFDQIKKPSVRLARVLATDWQGDEATARIRGAVVGEAEGWTVDGWSFVPDAGEAAALRERFGVEDGQAAMVIVDDEGRLAFAESGRIPFWKLSLAADLLGIEPKEYGQRRDEAQAEPG
;
A
#
# COMPACT_ATOMS: atom_id res chain seq x y z
N MET A 1 -7.70 4.51 -44.72
CA MET A 1 -8.92 4.61 -43.88
C MET A 1 -8.69 4.34 -42.39
N ASN A 2 -7.44 4.11 -41.92
CA ASN A 2 -7.14 3.79 -40.52
C ASN A 2 -6.65 4.98 -39.67
N ALA A 3 -6.10 6.04 -40.26
CA ALA A 3 -5.55 7.18 -39.51
C ALA A 3 -6.64 7.99 -38.76
N ARG A 4 -7.81 8.23 -39.38
CA ARG A 4 -8.90 9.01 -38.77
C ARG A 4 -9.57 8.34 -37.56
N LYS A 5 -9.56 6.99 -37.48
CA LYS A 5 -10.09 6.25 -36.32
C LYS A 5 -9.14 6.29 -35.12
N GLN A 6 -7.83 6.43 -35.38
CA GLN A 6 -6.79 6.50 -34.37
C GLN A 6 -6.74 7.88 -33.70
N THR A 7 -6.94 8.96 -34.46
CA THR A 7 -7.03 10.32 -33.92
C THR A 7 -8.28 10.52 -33.05
N LEU A 8 -9.44 9.99 -33.48
CA LEU A 8 -10.68 10.10 -32.70
C LEU A 8 -10.63 9.33 -31.36
N ARG A 9 -9.94 8.18 -31.32
CA ARG A 9 -9.71 7.42 -30.08
C ARG A 9 -8.77 8.13 -29.10
N ARG A 10 -7.72 8.80 -29.61
CA ARG A 10 -6.83 9.63 -28.79
C ARG A 10 -7.55 10.84 -28.18
N THR A 11 -8.42 11.52 -28.92
CA THR A 11 -9.15 12.69 -28.39
C THR A 11 -10.24 12.31 -27.38
N LEU A 12 -10.89 11.15 -27.54
CA LEU A 12 -11.84 10.62 -26.55
C LEU A 12 -11.16 10.08 -25.28
N ALA A 13 -9.96 9.48 -25.39
CA ALA A 13 -9.16 9.06 -24.24
C ALA A 13 -8.64 10.26 -23.43
N ILE A 14 -8.23 11.35 -24.10
CA ILE A 14 -7.87 12.62 -23.45
C ILE A 14 -9.11 13.26 -22.80
N GLY A 15 -10.27 13.24 -23.46
CA GLY A 15 -11.53 13.75 -22.89
C GLY A 15 -12.03 12.97 -21.66
N ALA A 16 -11.85 11.65 -21.63
CA ALA A 16 -12.20 10.79 -20.49
C ALA A 16 -11.18 10.88 -19.35
N GLY A 17 -9.88 10.99 -19.67
CA GLY A 17 -8.82 11.24 -18.69
C GLY A 17 -8.96 12.59 -18.00
N VAL A 18 -9.34 13.64 -18.75
CA VAL A 18 -9.66 14.97 -18.20
C VAL A 18 -10.94 14.94 -17.37
N LEU A 19 -11.94 14.11 -17.68
CA LEU A 19 -13.13 13.97 -16.84
C LEU A 19 -12.87 13.18 -15.55
N VAL A 20 -12.03 12.13 -15.57
CA VAL A 20 -11.66 11.38 -14.35
C VAL A 20 -10.72 12.21 -13.47
N LEU A 21 -9.79 12.97 -14.05
CA LEU A 21 -8.96 13.94 -13.33
C LEU A 21 -9.78 15.13 -12.83
N ALA A 22 -10.77 15.62 -13.58
CA ALA A 22 -11.67 16.68 -13.11
C ALA A 22 -12.64 16.18 -12.03
N LEU A 23 -13.04 14.91 -12.04
CA LEU A 23 -13.89 14.32 -11.00
C LEU A 23 -13.08 13.94 -9.75
N GLY A 24 -11.83 13.49 -9.90
CA GLY A 24 -10.88 13.34 -8.80
C GLY A 24 -10.53 14.70 -8.18
N ALA A 25 -10.26 15.72 -8.99
CA ALA A 25 -10.01 17.10 -8.54
C ALA A 25 -11.25 17.78 -7.95
N ALA A 26 -12.46 17.55 -8.50
CA ALA A 26 -13.70 18.07 -7.94
C ALA A 26 -14.08 17.38 -6.63
N ALA A 27 -13.89 16.05 -6.54
CA ALA A 27 -14.00 15.32 -5.28
C ALA A 27 -12.96 15.85 -4.26
N TRP A 28 -11.70 16.06 -4.66
CA TRP A 28 -10.63 16.64 -3.83
C TRP A 28 -10.89 18.08 -3.38
N SER A 29 -11.53 18.90 -4.21
CA SER A 29 -11.90 20.27 -3.83
C SER A 29 -13.02 20.32 -2.78
N LEU A 30 -13.72 19.19 -2.57
CA LEU A 30 -14.71 19.03 -1.52
C LEU A 30 -14.11 18.46 -0.24
N TRP A 31 -12.91 17.86 -0.28
CA TRP A 31 -12.25 17.31 0.92
C TRP A 31 -12.02 18.39 1.97
N PRO A 32 -12.05 18.04 3.27
CA PRO A 32 -11.98 19.01 4.35
C PRO A 32 -10.72 19.87 4.22
N LYS A 33 -10.82 21.11 4.71
CA LYS A 33 -9.61 21.90 4.94
C LYS A 33 -8.81 21.18 6.01
N VAL A 34 -7.52 21.05 5.75
CA VAL A 34 -6.55 20.55 6.71
C VAL A 34 -6.47 21.58 7.84
N GLU A 35 -6.75 21.13 9.06
CA GLU A 35 -6.65 21.95 10.27
C GLU A 35 -5.22 21.92 10.81
N ASP A 36 -4.80 22.87 11.65
CA ASP A 36 -3.49 22.75 12.30
C ASP A 36 -3.56 21.65 13.37
N ILE A 37 -2.54 20.78 13.45
CA ILE A 37 -2.42 19.83 14.55
C ILE A 37 -2.08 20.60 15.84
N PRO A 38 -2.92 20.54 16.89
CA PRO A 38 -2.62 21.23 18.14
C PRO A 38 -1.51 20.50 18.91
N GLU A 39 -0.77 21.23 19.75
CA GLU A 39 0.23 20.61 20.65
C GLU A 39 -0.39 19.59 21.61
N GLN A 40 -1.66 19.76 21.95
CA GLN A 40 -2.44 18.84 22.77
C GLN A 40 -3.85 18.71 22.18
N LEU A 41 -4.29 17.47 21.97
CA LEU A 41 -5.65 17.20 21.54
C LEU A 41 -6.65 17.63 22.62
N GLU A 42 -7.76 18.21 22.20
CA GLU A 42 -8.84 18.56 23.12
C GLU A 42 -9.39 17.30 23.82
N GLU A 43 -9.96 17.48 25.00
CA GLU A 43 -10.68 16.39 25.67
C GLU A 43 -11.85 15.93 24.79
N ILE A 44 -12.20 14.64 24.89
CA ILE A 44 -13.40 14.12 24.25
C ILE A 44 -14.62 14.78 24.93
N PRO A 45 -15.58 15.34 24.18
CA PRO A 45 -16.76 15.94 24.78
C PRO A 45 -17.53 14.93 25.63
N GLN A 46 -17.97 15.33 26.83
CA GLN A 46 -18.60 14.43 27.80
C GLN A 46 -19.93 13.83 27.30
N GLU A 47 -20.55 14.48 26.32
CA GLU A 47 -21.77 14.04 25.64
C GLU A 47 -21.54 12.96 24.59
N VAL A 48 -20.29 12.70 24.18
CA VAL A 48 -19.96 11.66 23.21
C VAL A 48 -19.97 10.29 23.90
N SER A 49 -20.91 9.45 23.50
CA SER A 49 -20.93 8.04 23.88
C SER A 49 -20.19 7.23 22.83
N ILE A 50 -18.98 6.77 23.15
CA ILE A 50 -18.13 6.00 22.21
C ILE A 50 -18.84 4.72 21.76
N ALA A 51 -19.57 4.06 22.67
CA ALA A 51 -20.32 2.84 22.36
C ALA A 51 -21.42 3.06 21.29
N ASP A 52 -21.95 4.29 21.19
CA ASP A 52 -23.01 4.64 20.25
C ASP A 52 -22.48 5.09 18.87
N ILE A 53 -21.15 5.17 18.70
CA ILE A 53 -20.54 5.53 17.41
C ILE A 53 -20.73 4.38 16.42
N GLU A 54 -21.32 4.70 15.27
CA GLU A 54 -21.60 3.77 14.19
C GLU A 54 -21.14 4.35 12.83
N LEU A 55 -20.40 3.54 12.05
CA LEU A 55 -20.31 3.73 10.61
C LEU A 55 -21.27 2.77 9.92
N PRO A 56 -22.11 3.25 8.97
CA PRO A 56 -23.05 2.40 8.27
C PRO A 56 -22.34 1.32 7.45
N ALA A 57 -23.06 0.24 7.15
CA ALA A 57 -22.57 -0.83 6.28
C ALA A 57 -22.08 -0.30 4.92
N GLN A 58 -20.95 -0.81 4.45
CA GLN A 58 -20.27 -0.34 3.23
C GLN A 58 -19.75 -1.51 2.40
N GLY A 59 -20.23 -1.60 1.16
CA GLY A 59 -19.89 -2.71 0.27
C GLY A 59 -20.27 -4.06 0.90
N PRO A 60 -19.31 -4.99 1.05
CA PRO A 60 -19.54 -6.27 1.71
C PRO A 60 -19.42 -6.22 3.25
N LEU A 61 -18.98 -5.09 3.83
CA LEU A 61 -18.81 -4.97 5.27
C LEU A 61 -20.13 -4.62 5.96
N GLU A 62 -20.36 -5.23 7.11
CA GLU A 62 -21.45 -4.88 8.02
C GLU A 62 -21.25 -3.48 8.60
N ALA A 63 -22.23 -2.97 9.33
CA ALA A 63 -22.05 -1.70 10.03
C ALA A 63 -20.98 -1.86 11.13
N LEU A 64 -20.09 -0.89 11.25
CA LEU A 64 -19.10 -0.84 12.33
C LEU A 64 -19.73 -0.09 13.51
N ARG A 65 -19.97 -0.80 14.61
CA ARG A 65 -20.49 -0.24 15.86
C ARG A 65 -19.47 -0.45 16.95
N LEU A 66 -18.96 0.63 17.53
CA LEU A 66 -17.86 0.51 18.51
C LEU A 66 -18.32 -0.21 19.79
N GLY A 67 -19.58 -0.05 20.20
CA GLY A 67 -20.14 -0.80 21.33
C GLY A 67 -20.16 -2.33 21.13
N ASP A 68 -20.29 -2.80 19.89
CA ASP A 68 -20.28 -4.25 19.58
C ASP A 68 -18.87 -4.86 19.68
N LEU A 69 -17.83 -4.03 19.81
CA LEU A 69 -16.42 -4.44 19.91
C LEU A 69 -15.91 -4.54 21.35
N GLN A 70 -16.75 -4.27 22.35
CA GLN A 70 -16.38 -4.46 23.76
C GLN A 70 -15.90 -5.89 24.04
N GLY A 71 -14.91 -6.01 24.91
CA GLY A 71 -14.16 -7.24 25.18
C GLY A 71 -12.98 -7.47 24.25
N LYS A 72 -12.69 -6.52 23.34
CA LYS A 72 -11.50 -6.52 22.47
C LYS A 72 -10.80 -5.17 22.55
N LYS A 73 -9.49 -5.18 22.31
CA LYS A 73 -8.77 -3.93 22.05
C LYS A 73 -8.97 -3.54 20.59
N VAL A 74 -9.30 -2.27 20.34
CA VAL A 74 -9.61 -1.78 19.00
C VAL A 74 -8.62 -0.71 18.62
N PHE A 75 -8.14 -0.70 17.38
CA PHE A 75 -7.51 0.50 16.83
C PHE A 75 -8.19 0.97 15.56
N LEU A 76 -8.31 2.29 15.45
CA LEU A 76 -8.90 3.00 14.34
C LEU A 76 -7.81 3.86 13.71
N LEU A 77 -7.43 3.54 12.48
CA LEU A 77 -6.52 4.34 11.68
C LEU A 77 -7.35 5.21 10.74
N ILE A 78 -7.45 6.49 11.07
CA ILE A 78 -8.26 7.48 10.35
C ILE A 78 -7.34 8.21 9.37
N GLU A 79 -7.65 8.12 8.08
CA GLU A 79 -6.84 8.62 6.99
C GLU A 79 -7.49 9.88 6.40
N GLY A 80 -6.95 11.03 6.77
CA GLY A 80 -7.27 12.33 6.19
C GLY A 80 -6.51 12.63 4.90
N ARG A 81 -6.73 13.83 4.35
CA ARG A 81 -6.13 14.29 3.10
C ARG A 81 -4.59 14.22 3.11
N GLU A 82 -3.92 14.74 4.13
CA GLU A 82 -2.46 14.78 4.23
C GLU A 82 -1.86 13.38 4.35
N SER A 83 -2.46 12.49 5.15
CA SER A 83 -2.03 11.09 5.23
C SER A 83 -2.14 10.33 3.90
N MET A 84 -3.13 10.68 3.06
CA MET A 84 -3.34 10.07 1.74
C MET A 84 -2.42 10.64 0.64
N SER A 85 -1.96 11.89 0.75
CA SER A 85 -1.17 12.56 -0.31
C SER A 85 0.26 12.97 0.04
N GLY A 86 0.55 13.22 1.32
CA GLY A 86 1.72 13.96 1.81
C GLY A 86 2.71 13.15 2.64
N GLY A 87 2.52 11.83 2.76
CA GLY A 87 3.47 10.95 3.45
C GLY A 87 3.40 10.96 4.98
N GLU A 88 2.55 11.80 5.58
CA GLU A 88 2.25 11.76 7.01
C GLU A 88 1.78 10.36 7.43
N GLY A 89 2.27 9.86 8.57
CA GLY A 89 1.94 8.54 9.09
C GLY A 89 2.69 7.38 8.46
N LYS A 90 3.71 7.64 7.62
CA LYS A 90 4.54 6.59 6.99
C LYS A 90 5.12 5.62 8.02
N LEU A 91 5.73 6.14 9.10
CA LEU A 91 6.38 5.33 10.13
C LEU A 91 5.37 4.44 10.85
N LEU A 92 4.25 5.02 11.28
CA LEU A 92 3.17 4.28 11.94
C LEU A 92 2.60 3.18 11.03
N ARG A 93 2.30 3.49 9.76
CA ARG A 93 1.75 2.50 8.82
C ARG A 93 2.69 1.35 8.56
N ARG A 94 3.99 1.63 8.39
CA ARG A 94 5.03 0.59 8.23
C ARG A 94 5.07 -0.33 9.44
N ALA A 95 5.13 0.25 10.63
CA ALA A 95 5.13 -0.50 11.88
C ALA A 95 3.86 -1.33 12.05
N LEU A 96 2.68 -0.75 11.84
CA LEU A 96 1.42 -1.47 11.91
C LEU A 96 1.30 -2.57 10.84
N HIS A 97 1.92 -2.45 9.66
CA HIS A 97 1.97 -3.53 8.67
C HIS A 97 2.97 -4.64 9.03
N ARG A 98 4.02 -4.32 9.79
CA ARG A 98 5.07 -5.25 10.22
C ARG A 98 4.69 -6.02 11.48
N TRP A 99 4.10 -5.35 12.46
CA TRP A 99 3.85 -5.93 13.77
C TRP A 99 2.89 -7.12 13.73
N GLN A 100 3.17 -8.06 14.64
CA GLN A 100 2.27 -9.12 15.03
C GLN A 100 1.37 -8.58 16.15
N LEU A 101 0.07 -8.57 15.89
CA LEU A 101 -0.94 -8.13 16.84
C LEU A 101 -1.53 -9.36 17.54
N PRO A 102 -1.84 -9.28 18.85
CA PRO A 102 -2.60 -10.29 19.55
C PRO A 102 -3.96 -10.59 18.89
N GLU A 103 -4.48 -11.82 19.04
CA GLU A 103 -5.72 -12.27 18.39
C GLU A 103 -6.98 -11.48 18.83
N ASP A 104 -6.94 -10.87 20.01
CA ASP A 104 -7.98 -10.05 20.61
C ASP A 104 -7.89 -8.56 20.22
N VAL A 105 -6.89 -8.17 19.40
CA VAL A 105 -6.78 -6.82 18.83
C VAL A 105 -7.44 -6.79 17.45
N VAL A 106 -8.36 -5.85 17.25
CA VAL A 106 -9.01 -5.61 15.96
C VAL A 106 -8.70 -4.22 15.42
N GLY A 107 -8.44 -4.15 14.10
CA GLY A 107 -8.03 -2.93 13.42
C GLY A 107 -8.97 -2.54 12.30
N PHE A 108 -9.16 -1.23 12.11
CA PHE A 108 -9.93 -0.67 11.00
C PHE A 108 -9.19 0.50 10.36
N ALA A 109 -9.19 0.54 9.02
CA ALA A 109 -8.75 1.69 8.25
C ALA A 109 -9.97 2.54 7.87
N ILE A 110 -9.90 3.86 8.02
CA ILE A 110 -11.06 4.74 7.92
C ILE A 110 -10.69 5.94 7.09
N GLY A 111 -11.15 5.99 5.83
CA GLY A 111 -10.99 7.18 5.00
C GLY A 111 -11.93 8.28 5.47
N GLU A 112 -11.37 9.42 5.86
CA GLU A 112 -12.16 10.60 6.20
C GLU A 112 -12.71 11.24 4.92
N ALA A 113 -14.02 11.51 4.90
CA ALA A 113 -14.66 12.19 3.79
C ALA A 113 -15.67 13.24 4.28
N PRO A 114 -15.80 14.38 3.59
CA PRO A 114 -16.77 15.41 3.94
C PRO A 114 -18.19 14.85 3.79
N ALA A 115 -19.14 15.31 4.62
CA ALA A 115 -20.54 14.86 4.54
C ALA A 115 -21.15 15.00 3.13
N GLY A 116 -20.75 16.04 2.38
CA GLY A 116 -21.16 16.25 1.00
C GLY A 116 -20.75 15.15 0.02
N ALA A 117 -19.68 14.40 0.31
CA ALA A 117 -19.24 13.27 -0.50
C ALA A 117 -20.17 12.05 -0.40
N ALA A 118 -21.07 12.00 0.59
CA ALA A 118 -22.05 10.92 0.74
C ALA A 118 -22.93 10.72 -0.51
N VAL A 119 -23.18 11.80 -1.28
CA VAL A 119 -23.94 11.73 -2.55
C VAL A 119 -23.22 10.88 -3.60
N MET A 120 -21.89 10.74 -3.48
CA MET A 120 -21.03 9.95 -4.36
C MET A 120 -20.66 8.59 -3.77
N LYS A 121 -21.22 8.18 -2.62
CA LYS A 121 -20.84 6.95 -1.90
C LYS A 121 -20.80 5.71 -2.79
N GLY A 122 -21.79 5.52 -3.66
CA GLY A 122 -21.86 4.35 -4.54
C GLY A 122 -20.79 4.36 -5.63
N LYS A 123 -20.32 5.54 -6.05
CA LYS A 123 -19.19 5.68 -6.97
C LYS A 123 -17.88 5.44 -6.25
N ILE A 124 -17.70 6.06 -5.07
CA ILE A 124 -16.51 5.88 -4.22
C ILE A 124 -16.32 4.41 -3.88
N GLU A 125 -17.38 3.72 -3.44
CA GLU A 125 -17.34 2.29 -3.15
C GLU A 125 -16.96 1.46 -4.38
N ARG A 126 -17.62 1.69 -5.53
CA ARG A 126 -17.41 0.88 -6.74
C ARG A 126 -16.03 1.09 -7.38
N GLU A 127 -15.55 2.32 -7.41
CA GLU A 127 -14.38 2.71 -8.22
C GLU A 127 -13.09 2.84 -7.40
N PHE A 128 -13.17 3.03 -6.08
CA PHE A 128 -12.00 3.27 -5.22
C PHE A 128 -11.92 2.29 -4.05
N VAL A 129 -12.88 2.34 -3.12
CA VAL A 129 -12.80 1.57 -1.86
C VAL A 129 -12.90 0.07 -2.10
N GLY A 130 -13.90 -0.36 -2.87
CA GLY A 130 -14.15 -1.78 -3.16
C GLY A 130 -12.91 -2.49 -3.73
N PRO A 131 -12.28 -1.97 -4.81
CA PRO A 131 -11.02 -2.51 -5.31
C PRO A 131 -9.87 -2.54 -4.30
N MET A 132 -9.80 -1.57 -3.38
CA MET A 132 -8.72 -1.48 -2.38
C MET A 132 -8.91 -2.41 -1.19
N ARG A 133 -10.13 -2.91 -0.91
CA ARG A 133 -10.39 -3.81 0.23
C ARG A 133 -9.50 -5.06 0.22
N GLU A 134 -9.19 -5.60 -0.95
CA GLU A 134 -8.33 -6.77 -1.09
C GLU A 134 -6.83 -6.44 -1.06
N GLU A 135 -6.48 -5.16 -1.07
CA GLU A 135 -5.10 -4.65 -1.12
C GLU A 135 -4.62 -4.12 0.23
N LEU A 136 -5.52 -3.93 1.19
CA LEU A 136 -5.26 -3.41 2.53
C LEU A 136 -5.22 -4.52 3.58
N ARG A 137 -4.47 -4.31 4.67
CA ARG A 137 -4.36 -5.27 5.77
C ARG A 137 -5.65 -5.35 6.59
N TRP A 138 -6.35 -4.23 6.75
CA TRP A 138 -7.55 -4.12 7.60
C TRP A 138 -8.79 -3.75 6.79
N PRO A 139 -9.99 -4.10 7.30
CA PRO A 139 -11.24 -3.63 6.72
C PRO A 139 -11.26 -2.10 6.63
N VAL A 140 -11.64 -1.60 5.44
CA VAL A 140 -11.72 -0.16 5.18
C VAL A 140 -13.17 0.35 5.20
N TYR A 141 -13.39 1.43 5.92
CA TYR A 141 -14.63 2.21 5.91
C TYR A 141 -14.34 3.63 5.41
N VAL A 142 -15.37 4.31 4.94
CA VAL A 142 -15.35 5.76 4.71
C VAL A 142 -16.30 6.44 5.68
N ASP A 143 -15.80 7.40 6.45
CA ASP A 143 -16.59 8.21 7.36
C ASP A 143 -17.09 9.46 6.63
N PHE A 144 -18.30 9.35 6.06
CA PHE A 144 -18.97 10.44 5.35
C PHE A 144 -19.64 11.40 6.32
N GLY A 145 -18.86 12.30 6.92
CA GLY A 145 -19.36 13.23 7.92
C GLY A 145 -18.44 13.48 9.09
N GLU A 146 -17.24 12.88 9.08
CA GLU A 146 -16.21 13.14 10.09
C GLU A 146 -16.68 12.76 11.51
N THR A 147 -17.57 11.76 11.60
CA THR A 147 -18.17 11.27 12.85
C THR A 147 -17.10 10.90 13.87
N LEU A 148 -16.07 10.18 13.43
CA LEU A 148 -14.99 9.68 14.27
C LEU A 148 -14.00 10.78 14.62
N SER A 149 -13.55 11.57 13.64
CA SER A 149 -12.65 12.70 13.91
C SER A 149 -13.29 13.67 14.91
N ALA A 150 -14.58 13.99 14.74
CA ALA A 150 -15.32 14.83 15.68
C ALA A 150 -15.50 14.17 17.05
N ALA A 151 -15.86 12.88 17.10
CA ALA A 151 -16.07 12.17 18.36
C ALA A 151 -14.81 12.04 19.21
N PHE A 152 -13.64 11.90 18.56
CA PHE A 152 -12.35 11.75 19.24
C PHE A 152 -11.54 13.05 19.34
N SER A 153 -12.12 14.19 18.94
CA SER A 153 -11.48 15.50 18.92
C SER A 153 -10.15 15.51 18.14
N LEU A 154 -10.14 14.89 16.95
CA LEU A 154 -8.99 14.83 16.05
C LEU A 154 -9.03 15.97 15.01
N PRO A 155 -7.89 16.59 14.68
CA PRO A 155 -7.82 17.62 13.65
C PRO A 155 -8.10 17.04 12.26
N LYS A 156 -8.90 17.75 11.47
CA LYS A 156 -9.35 17.26 10.17
C LYS A 156 -8.23 17.21 9.15
N GLY A 157 -8.31 16.22 8.27
CA GLY A 157 -7.41 16.10 7.13
C GLY A 157 -6.05 15.47 7.46
N HIS A 158 -5.79 15.10 8.71
CA HIS A 158 -4.58 14.41 9.14
C HIS A 158 -4.79 12.91 9.34
N LEU A 159 -3.69 12.19 9.50
CA LEU A 159 -3.69 10.86 10.09
C LEU A 159 -4.21 10.98 11.53
N GLY A 160 -5.20 10.17 11.90
CA GLY A 160 -5.63 9.95 13.27
C GLY A 160 -5.38 8.51 13.68
N LEU A 161 -4.88 8.29 14.89
CA LEU A 161 -4.88 6.97 15.52
C LEU A 161 -5.67 7.05 16.82
N VAL A 162 -6.62 6.12 16.99
CA VAL A 162 -7.31 5.91 18.27
C VAL A 162 -7.14 4.45 18.65
N ILE A 163 -6.74 4.19 19.89
CA ILE A 163 -6.76 2.85 20.48
C ILE A 163 -7.76 2.84 21.63
N LEU A 164 -8.73 1.92 21.55
CA LEU A 164 -9.69 1.63 22.61
C LEU A 164 -9.28 0.38 23.36
N ASP A 165 -9.41 0.39 24.68
CA ASP A 165 -9.28 -0.81 25.50
C ASP A 165 -10.50 -1.74 25.38
N GLU A 166 -10.48 -2.85 26.11
CA GLU A 166 -11.56 -3.85 26.14
C GLU A 166 -12.90 -3.30 26.64
N ARG A 167 -12.92 -2.15 27.32
CA ARG A 167 -14.16 -1.49 27.77
C ARG A 167 -14.71 -0.54 26.71
N GLY A 168 -13.96 -0.31 25.63
CA GLY A 168 -14.28 0.69 24.62
C GLY A 168 -13.80 2.09 25.01
N GLU A 169 -12.93 2.22 26.01
CA GLU A 169 -12.41 3.51 26.46
C GLU A 169 -11.12 3.85 25.71
N PRO A 170 -10.92 5.11 25.29
CA PRO A 170 -9.75 5.52 24.52
C PRO A 170 -8.53 5.57 25.44
N ILE A 171 -7.52 4.77 25.13
CA ILE A 171 -6.23 4.71 25.84
C ILE A 171 -5.10 5.39 25.08
N VAL A 172 -5.25 5.56 23.75
CA VAL A 172 -4.33 6.36 22.92
C VAL A 172 -5.15 7.18 21.94
N ARG A 173 -4.77 8.45 21.77
CA ARG A 173 -5.22 9.32 20.69
C ARG A 173 -4.01 10.05 20.12
N HIS A 174 -3.82 9.98 18.82
CA HIS A 174 -2.72 10.62 18.11
C HIS A 174 -3.19 11.27 16.83
N ALA A 175 -2.56 12.37 16.43
CA ALA A 175 -2.77 13.02 15.16
C ALA A 175 -1.43 13.35 14.48
N GLY A 176 -1.32 13.05 13.19
CA GLY A 176 -0.14 13.31 12.39
C GLY A 176 0.94 12.23 12.45
N ASP A 177 2.18 12.65 12.17
CA ASP A 177 3.37 11.79 12.25
C ASP A 177 3.68 11.38 13.69
N VAL A 178 4.35 10.22 13.82
CA VAL A 178 4.87 9.71 15.10
C VAL A 178 6.38 9.69 15.07
N ASP A 179 7.01 9.93 16.22
CA ASP A 179 8.42 9.63 16.44
C ASP A 179 8.64 8.19 16.98
N ALA A 180 9.90 7.82 17.23
CA ALA A 180 10.24 6.49 17.69
C ALA A 180 9.74 6.17 19.11
N SER A 181 9.61 7.17 19.97
CA SER A 181 9.10 7.00 21.34
C SER A 181 7.60 6.82 21.34
N GLU A 182 6.87 7.65 20.59
CA GLU A 182 5.43 7.51 20.40
C GLU A 182 5.08 6.18 19.73
N LEU A 183 5.88 5.75 18.76
CA LEU A 183 5.71 4.46 18.11
C LEU A 183 5.82 3.29 19.11
N GLU A 184 6.77 3.37 20.05
CA GLU A 184 6.94 2.35 21.09
C GLU A 184 5.75 2.35 22.07
N GLU A 185 5.26 3.53 22.46
CA GLU A 185 4.04 3.63 23.29
C GLU A 185 2.82 3.01 22.59
N ILE A 186 2.65 3.27 21.30
CA ILE A 186 1.59 2.67 20.48
C ILE A 186 1.76 1.14 20.41
N ARG A 187 2.99 0.65 20.25
CA ARG A 187 3.31 -0.78 20.23
C ARG A 187 2.90 -1.45 21.54
N GLU A 188 3.29 -0.87 22.68
CA GLU A 188 2.95 -1.35 24.01
C GLU A 188 1.43 -1.30 24.26
N ALA A 189 0.78 -0.19 23.89
CA ALA A 189 -0.66 -0.02 24.02
C ALA A 189 -1.43 -1.10 23.26
N LEU A 190 -0.97 -1.48 22.07
CA LEU A 190 -1.55 -2.59 21.29
C LEU A 190 -1.17 -3.97 21.84
N GLY A 191 -0.10 -4.08 22.63
CA GLY A 191 0.50 -5.38 22.95
C GLY A 191 1.17 -6.02 21.73
N ALA A 192 1.58 -5.19 20.77
CA ALA A 192 2.17 -5.61 19.51
C ALA A 192 3.63 -6.04 19.68
N THR A 193 4.07 -6.97 18.84
CA THR A 193 5.45 -7.46 18.82
C THR A 193 6.03 -7.38 17.42
N GLU A 194 7.35 -7.22 17.34
CA GLU A 194 8.07 -7.43 16.09
C GLU A 194 8.04 -8.92 15.73
N PRO A 195 7.95 -9.26 14.43
CA PRO A 195 8.04 -10.65 14.01
C PRO A 195 9.40 -11.22 14.40
N GLU A 196 9.43 -12.50 14.79
CA GLU A 196 10.69 -13.20 14.97
C GLU A 196 11.48 -13.18 13.64
N PRO A 197 12.81 -13.05 13.69
CA PRO A 197 13.64 -13.16 12.50
C PRO A 197 13.34 -14.46 11.74
N GLY A 198 13.32 -14.37 10.42
CA GLY A 198 13.05 -15.52 9.57
C GLY A 198 14.06 -16.66 9.75
N PRO A 199 13.74 -17.89 9.30
CA PRO A 199 14.70 -18.97 9.26
C PRO A 199 15.84 -18.62 8.29
N PRO A 200 17.03 -19.26 8.41
CA PRO A 200 18.06 -19.18 7.38
C PRO A 200 17.48 -19.50 5.99
N ALA A 201 17.87 -18.75 4.96
CA ALA A 201 17.48 -19.05 3.60
C ALA A 201 18.05 -20.42 3.18
N PRO A 202 17.32 -21.21 2.38
CA PRO A 202 17.86 -22.43 1.79
C PRO A 202 18.99 -22.09 0.83
N ASP A 203 19.92 -23.01 0.59
CA ASP A 203 20.99 -22.82 -0.39
C ASP A 203 20.42 -22.53 -1.79
N PHE A 204 20.98 -21.57 -2.51
CA PHE A 204 20.57 -21.20 -3.86
C PHE A 204 21.65 -20.58 -4.73
N ALA A 205 21.49 -20.75 -6.04
CA ALA A 205 22.23 -20.02 -7.05
C ALA A 205 21.32 -19.76 -8.26
N VAL A 206 21.28 -18.53 -8.76
CA VAL A 206 20.49 -18.13 -9.92
C VAL A 206 21.06 -16.88 -10.59
N GLY A 207 21.47 -17.03 -11.85
CA GLY A 207 22.20 -15.96 -12.54
C GLY A 207 23.49 -15.63 -11.79
N GLU A 208 23.61 -14.37 -11.35
CA GLU A 208 24.74 -13.90 -10.53
C GLU A 208 24.44 -13.89 -9.02
N LEU A 209 23.25 -14.34 -8.62
CA LEU A 209 22.81 -14.34 -7.22
C LEU A 209 23.06 -15.71 -6.59
N ASP A 210 23.79 -15.72 -5.48
CA ASP A 210 23.99 -16.87 -4.59
C ASP A 210 24.02 -16.37 -3.13
N GLU A 211 24.24 -17.25 -2.16
CA GLU A 211 24.26 -16.88 -0.74
C GLU A 211 25.38 -15.87 -0.44
N ARG A 212 26.52 -15.99 -1.13
CA ARG A 212 27.66 -15.08 -0.97
C ARG A 212 27.37 -13.69 -1.51
N ALA A 213 26.61 -13.60 -2.61
CA ALA A 213 26.18 -12.32 -3.16
C ALA A 213 25.26 -11.54 -2.20
N CYS A 214 24.63 -12.26 -1.25
CA CYS A 214 23.74 -11.72 -0.22
C CYS A 214 24.43 -11.43 1.12
N GLU A 215 25.71 -11.77 1.29
CA GLU A 215 26.42 -11.49 2.52
C GLU A 215 26.51 -9.96 2.77
N GLY A 216 25.86 -9.49 3.84
CA GLY A 216 25.82 -8.08 4.22
C GLY A 216 24.96 -7.21 3.30
N ARG A 217 24.09 -7.79 2.47
CA ARG A 217 23.12 -7.07 1.62
C ARG A 217 21.84 -7.87 1.41
N SER A 218 20.70 -7.19 1.43
CA SER A 218 19.44 -7.84 1.06
C SER A 218 19.43 -8.29 -0.40
N CYS A 219 18.86 -9.47 -0.61
CA CYS A 219 18.69 -10.11 -1.90
C CYS A 219 17.21 -10.31 -2.22
N VAL A 220 16.82 -10.10 -3.48
CA VAL A 220 15.44 -10.26 -3.93
C VAL A 220 15.35 -11.21 -5.12
N LEU A 221 14.52 -12.22 -4.98
CA LEU A 221 14.17 -13.17 -6.04
C LEU A 221 12.71 -12.94 -6.43
N VAL A 222 12.47 -12.69 -7.72
CA VAL A 222 11.12 -12.49 -8.25
C VAL A 222 10.85 -13.56 -9.30
N PHE A 223 9.84 -14.39 -9.06
CA PHE A 223 9.41 -15.44 -9.98
C PHE A 223 8.19 -14.95 -10.77
N LEU A 224 8.21 -15.11 -12.08
CA LEU A 224 7.09 -14.78 -12.95
C LEU A 224 6.27 -16.05 -13.27
N ASP A 225 4.93 -15.94 -13.21
CA ASP A 225 3.97 -16.95 -13.68
C ASP A 225 3.77 -16.97 -15.20
N GLN A 226 4.18 -15.91 -15.88
CA GLN A 226 4.00 -15.74 -17.32
C GLN A 226 5.06 -14.81 -17.87
N LYS A 227 5.21 -14.83 -19.20
CA LYS A 227 5.99 -13.82 -19.88
C LYS A 227 5.37 -12.43 -19.67
N VAL A 228 6.16 -11.47 -19.21
CA VAL A 228 5.73 -10.08 -19.04
C VAL A 228 6.41 -9.19 -20.08
N ARG A 229 5.62 -8.50 -20.89
CA ARG A 229 6.11 -7.48 -21.82
C ARG A 229 6.03 -6.08 -21.25
N ARG A 230 6.90 -5.19 -21.72
CA ARG A 230 6.90 -3.77 -21.36
C ARG A 230 5.53 -3.10 -21.50
N ASP A 231 4.84 -3.35 -22.61
CA ASP A 231 3.54 -2.76 -22.93
C ASP A 231 2.38 -3.32 -22.10
N GLU A 232 2.67 -4.27 -21.21
CA GLU A 232 1.75 -4.79 -20.21
C GLU A 232 1.94 -4.16 -18.83
N ILE A 233 3.03 -3.42 -18.61
CA ILE A 233 3.39 -2.83 -17.31
C ILE A 233 2.84 -1.40 -17.22
N PRO A 234 1.87 -1.12 -16.34
CA PRO A 234 1.35 0.23 -16.17
C PRO A 234 2.35 1.15 -15.46
N GLY A 235 2.40 2.41 -15.86
CA GLY A 235 3.18 3.45 -15.17
C GLY A 235 4.61 3.66 -15.68
N LEU A 236 5.06 2.91 -16.70
CA LEU A 236 6.29 3.22 -17.43
C LEU A 236 6.08 4.44 -18.34
N GLU A 237 7.05 5.35 -18.37
CA GLU A 237 6.98 6.61 -19.13
C GLU A 237 6.85 6.40 -20.63
N GLU A 238 7.66 5.49 -21.20
CA GLU A 238 7.63 5.16 -22.61
C GLU A 238 7.28 3.69 -22.82
N GLY A 239 6.32 3.41 -23.71
CA GLY A 239 6.00 2.05 -24.14
C GLY A 239 5.38 1.14 -23.06
N GLY A 240 4.93 1.72 -21.94
CA GLY A 240 4.15 1.02 -20.91
C GLY A 240 2.71 0.77 -21.32
N PHE A 241 1.99 0.04 -20.46
CA PHE A 241 0.56 -0.21 -20.65
C PHE A 241 -0.25 1.09 -20.56
N GLU A 242 -0.99 1.40 -21.62
CA GLU A 242 -1.92 2.51 -21.68
C GLU A 242 -3.35 2.03 -21.40
N GLY A 243 -3.99 2.60 -20.37
CA GLY A 243 -5.37 2.29 -20.01
C GLY A 243 -5.98 3.30 -19.04
N ASP A 244 -7.31 3.29 -18.93
CA ASP A 244 -7.99 4.02 -17.86
C ASP A 244 -7.75 3.37 -16.49
N MET A 245 -8.17 4.03 -15.41
CA MET A 245 -7.94 3.57 -14.04
C MET A 245 -8.45 2.14 -13.81
N LYS A 246 -9.62 1.78 -14.34
CA LYS A 246 -10.19 0.44 -14.19
C LYS A 246 -9.32 -0.59 -14.93
N GLN A 247 -8.91 -0.27 -16.16
CA GLN A 247 -8.04 -1.15 -16.95
C GLN A 247 -6.67 -1.32 -16.28
N VAL A 248 -6.12 -0.26 -15.70
CA VAL A 248 -4.87 -0.32 -14.92
C VAL A 248 -5.05 -1.24 -13.71
N PHE A 249 -6.13 -1.08 -12.94
CA PHE A 249 -6.43 -1.96 -11.80
C PHE A 249 -6.60 -3.42 -12.21
N ASP A 250 -7.30 -3.70 -13.31
CA ASP A 250 -7.46 -5.06 -13.81
C ASP A 250 -6.14 -5.64 -14.31
N GLN A 251 -5.28 -4.81 -14.91
CA GLN A 251 -3.97 -5.23 -15.39
C GLN A 251 -3.02 -5.57 -14.23
N ILE A 252 -2.98 -4.75 -13.17
CA ILE A 252 -2.16 -5.04 -11.98
C ILE A 252 -2.73 -6.17 -11.12
N LYS A 253 -3.93 -6.71 -11.38
CA LYS A 253 -4.38 -7.95 -10.71
C LYS A 253 -3.61 -9.18 -11.19
N LYS A 254 -2.97 -9.10 -12.36
CA LYS A 254 -2.08 -10.16 -12.86
C LYS A 254 -0.79 -10.17 -12.02
N PRO A 255 -0.46 -11.28 -11.33
CA PRO A 255 0.65 -11.33 -10.39
C PRO A 255 2.00 -10.88 -10.96
N SER A 256 2.45 -11.45 -12.08
CA SER A 256 3.75 -11.09 -12.67
C SER A 256 3.82 -9.65 -13.17
N VAL A 257 2.71 -9.13 -13.72
CA VAL A 257 2.64 -7.73 -14.15
C VAL A 257 2.73 -6.78 -12.96
N ARG A 258 2.11 -7.14 -11.83
CA ARG A 258 2.23 -6.39 -10.58
C ARG A 258 3.67 -6.35 -10.08
N LEU A 259 4.34 -7.50 -10.03
CA LEU A 259 5.74 -7.58 -9.60
C LEU A 259 6.65 -6.77 -10.54
N ALA A 260 6.50 -6.94 -11.86
CA ALA A 260 7.24 -6.17 -12.84
C ALA A 260 7.01 -4.66 -12.71
N ARG A 261 5.77 -4.22 -12.47
CA ARG A 261 5.45 -2.82 -12.17
C ARG A 261 6.19 -2.34 -10.91
N VAL A 262 6.09 -3.06 -9.80
CA VAL A 262 6.76 -2.68 -8.55
C VAL A 262 8.26 -2.46 -8.77
N LEU A 263 8.93 -3.41 -9.42
CA LEU A 263 10.37 -3.31 -9.68
C LEU A 263 10.74 -2.17 -10.65
N ALA A 264 10.02 -2.06 -11.77
CA ALA A 264 10.37 -1.16 -12.87
C ALA A 264 9.78 0.24 -12.75
N THR A 265 8.83 0.48 -11.82
CA THR A 265 8.25 1.81 -11.59
C THR A 265 8.45 2.30 -10.18
N ASP A 266 8.10 1.48 -9.20
CA ASP A 266 7.99 1.95 -7.81
C ASP A 266 9.36 1.93 -7.13
N TRP A 267 10.16 0.88 -7.36
CA TRP A 267 11.49 0.70 -6.74
C TRP A 267 12.63 1.24 -7.61
N GLN A 268 12.43 1.36 -8.92
CA GLN A 268 13.47 1.86 -9.82
C GLN A 268 13.84 3.31 -9.51
N GLY A 269 15.14 3.59 -9.40
CA GLY A 269 15.69 4.92 -9.15
C GLY A 269 15.80 5.32 -7.68
N ASP A 270 15.34 4.47 -6.75
CA ASP A 270 15.59 4.65 -5.32
C ASP A 270 17.06 4.29 -4.98
N GLU A 271 17.73 5.08 -4.14
CA GLU A 271 19.12 4.85 -3.73
C GLU A 271 19.31 3.52 -2.98
N ALA A 272 18.30 3.07 -2.24
CA ALA A 272 18.31 1.78 -1.56
C ALA A 272 18.33 0.63 -2.56
N THR A 273 17.63 0.77 -3.70
CA THR A 273 17.58 -0.27 -4.75
C THR A 273 18.96 -0.61 -5.31
N ALA A 274 19.88 0.35 -5.37
CA ALA A 274 21.25 0.11 -5.82
C ALA A 274 22.07 -0.77 -4.84
N ARG A 275 21.63 -0.90 -3.58
CA ARG A 275 22.26 -1.74 -2.55
C ARG A 275 21.71 -3.17 -2.54
N ILE A 276 20.57 -3.38 -3.19
CA ILE A 276 19.88 -4.67 -3.28
C ILE A 276 20.48 -5.46 -4.44
N ARG A 277 20.71 -6.75 -4.23
CA ARG A 277 20.98 -7.69 -5.32
C ARG A 277 19.68 -8.38 -5.70
N GLY A 278 19.41 -8.54 -6.99
CA GLY A 278 18.19 -9.24 -7.36
C GLY A 278 18.24 -9.97 -8.69
N ALA A 279 17.34 -10.93 -8.80
CA ALA A 279 17.13 -11.71 -10.01
C ALA A 279 15.63 -11.87 -10.28
N VAL A 280 15.26 -11.73 -11.55
CA VAL A 280 13.94 -12.04 -12.08
C VAL A 280 14.03 -13.39 -12.79
N VAL A 281 13.30 -14.38 -12.29
CA VAL A 281 13.19 -15.73 -12.84
C VAL A 281 11.93 -15.84 -13.69
N GLY A 282 12.09 -16.09 -14.98
CA GLY A 282 10.99 -16.14 -15.95
C GLY A 282 11.31 -15.40 -17.24
N GLU A 283 10.27 -15.13 -18.02
CA GLU A 283 10.40 -14.46 -19.31
C GLU A 283 9.99 -12.97 -19.21
N ALA A 284 10.88 -12.09 -19.62
CA ALA A 284 10.64 -10.65 -19.71
C ALA A 284 10.98 -10.14 -21.12
N GLU A 285 10.21 -9.18 -21.62
CA GLU A 285 10.46 -8.56 -22.93
C GLU A 285 10.31 -7.04 -22.87
N GLY A 286 11.39 -6.32 -23.22
CA GLY A 286 11.38 -4.86 -23.36
C GLY A 286 11.44 -4.08 -22.03
N TRP A 287 11.68 -4.74 -20.90
CA TRP A 287 11.88 -4.08 -19.62
C TRP A 287 13.04 -4.72 -18.86
N THR A 288 13.66 -3.94 -17.99
CA THR A 288 14.83 -4.31 -17.18
C THR A 288 14.72 -3.66 -15.82
N VAL A 289 15.53 -4.13 -14.88
CA VAL A 289 15.76 -3.50 -13.58
C VAL A 289 17.26 -3.33 -13.46
N ASP A 290 17.71 -2.11 -13.17
CA ASP A 290 19.14 -1.78 -13.22
C ASP A 290 19.94 -2.62 -12.22
N GLY A 291 20.96 -3.32 -12.72
CA GLY A 291 21.83 -4.18 -11.91
C GLY A 291 21.25 -5.54 -11.52
N TRP A 292 20.08 -5.92 -12.03
CA TRP A 292 19.44 -7.21 -11.73
C TRP A 292 19.58 -8.20 -12.90
N SER A 293 19.72 -9.47 -12.55
CA SER A 293 19.77 -10.56 -13.54
C SER A 293 18.36 -10.97 -13.99
N PHE A 294 18.19 -11.28 -15.28
CA PHE A 294 16.98 -11.89 -15.81
C PHE A 294 17.33 -13.30 -16.28
N VAL A 295 16.76 -14.30 -15.62
CA VAL A 295 17.14 -15.70 -15.78
C VAL A 295 15.92 -16.48 -16.29
N PRO A 296 16.07 -17.25 -17.38
CA PRO A 296 15.00 -18.13 -17.85
C PRO A 296 14.59 -19.12 -16.76
N ASP A 297 13.30 -19.38 -16.64
CA ASP A 297 12.74 -20.36 -15.70
C ASP A 297 12.96 -21.80 -16.23
N ALA A 298 14.20 -22.25 -16.17
CA ALA A 298 14.63 -23.56 -16.65
C ALA A 298 15.81 -24.07 -15.83
N GLY A 299 15.97 -25.41 -15.77
CA GLY A 299 17.10 -26.05 -15.09
C GLY A 299 17.14 -25.71 -13.60
N GLU A 300 18.27 -25.18 -13.13
CA GLU A 300 18.48 -24.81 -11.72
C GLU A 300 17.52 -23.71 -11.23
N ALA A 301 17.13 -22.77 -12.10
CA ALA A 301 16.18 -21.72 -11.76
C ALA A 301 14.75 -22.27 -11.53
N ALA A 302 14.37 -23.34 -12.24
CA ALA A 302 13.10 -24.01 -12.00
C ALA A 302 13.10 -24.79 -10.68
N ALA A 303 14.23 -25.44 -10.35
CA ALA A 303 14.42 -26.12 -9.05
C ALA A 303 14.44 -25.14 -7.87
N LEU A 304 14.74 -23.86 -8.11
CA LEU A 304 14.77 -22.83 -7.08
C LEU A 304 13.39 -22.54 -6.49
N ARG A 305 12.33 -22.64 -7.31
CA ARG A 305 10.95 -22.46 -6.88
C ARG A 305 10.62 -23.37 -5.71
N GLU A 306 10.90 -24.65 -5.84
CA GLU A 306 10.65 -25.66 -4.81
C GLU A 306 11.41 -25.35 -3.50
N ARG A 307 12.67 -24.91 -3.59
CA ARG A 307 13.48 -24.58 -2.40
C ARG A 307 12.87 -23.47 -1.55
N PHE A 308 12.27 -22.48 -2.21
CA PHE A 308 11.57 -21.37 -1.55
C PHE A 308 10.06 -21.62 -1.37
N GLY A 309 9.57 -22.83 -1.63
CA GLY A 309 8.16 -23.18 -1.47
C GLY A 309 7.21 -22.50 -2.45
N VAL A 310 7.72 -22.10 -3.63
CA VAL A 310 6.94 -21.52 -4.73
C VAL A 310 6.45 -22.64 -5.65
N GLU A 311 5.15 -22.67 -5.95
CA GLU A 311 4.59 -23.67 -6.86
C GLU A 311 5.03 -23.44 -8.32
N ASP A 312 5.01 -24.51 -9.12
CA ASP A 312 5.31 -24.42 -10.55
C ASP A 312 4.34 -23.46 -11.26
N GLY A 313 4.89 -22.57 -12.10
CA GLY A 313 4.11 -21.55 -12.80
C GLY A 313 3.45 -20.49 -11.90
N GLN A 314 3.83 -20.37 -10.63
CA GLN A 314 3.29 -19.36 -9.71
C GLN A 314 4.19 -18.12 -9.65
N ALA A 315 3.61 -16.92 -9.63
CA ALA A 315 4.39 -15.71 -9.41
C ALA A 315 4.77 -15.62 -7.92
N ALA A 316 5.94 -15.10 -7.58
CA ALA A 316 6.34 -14.95 -6.19
C ALA A 316 7.42 -13.87 -6.01
N MET A 317 7.53 -13.35 -4.80
CA MET A 317 8.63 -12.51 -4.34
C MET A 317 9.21 -13.12 -3.07
N VAL A 318 10.54 -13.25 -3.06
CA VAL A 318 11.32 -13.72 -1.93
C VAL A 318 12.38 -12.68 -1.61
N ILE A 319 12.53 -12.36 -0.33
CA ILE A 319 13.58 -11.49 0.19
C ILE A 319 14.41 -12.27 1.19
N VAL A 320 15.71 -12.31 0.94
CA VAL A 320 16.73 -12.76 1.87
C VAL A 320 17.37 -11.50 2.48
N ASP A 321 17.38 -11.38 3.80
CA ASP A 321 18.00 -10.24 4.48
C ASP A 321 19.53 -10.27 4.42
N ASP A 322 20.18 -9.23 4.94
CA ASP A 322 21.63 -9.08 4.97
C ASP A 322 22.35 -10.05 5.93
N GLU A 323 21.59 -10.77 6.76
CA GLU A 323 22.04 -11.87 7.61
C GLU A 323 21.82 -13.26 6.98
N GLY A 324 21.30 -13.31 5.73
CA GLY A 324 21.06 -14.56 5.01
C GLY A 324 19.80 -15.31 5.46
N ARG A 325 18.84 -14.63 6.09
CA ARG A 325 17.56 -15.20 6.53
C ARG A 325 16.44 -14.87 5.56
N LEU A 326 15.45 -15.75 5.49
CA LEU A 326 14.24 -15.55 4.71
C LEU A 326 13.33 -14.53 5.41
N ALA A 327 13.43 -13.26 5.03
CA ALA A 327 12.68 -12.16 5.64
C ALA A 327 11.28 -11.97 5.03
N PHE A 328 11.08 -12.38 3.78
CA PHE A 328 9.80 -12.28 3.10
C PHE A 328 9.67 -13.39 2.05
N ALA A 329 8.52 -14.05 2.00
CA ALA A 329 8.20 -15.03 0.96
C ALA A 329 6.69 -15.00 0.71
N GLU A 330 6.28 -14.50 -0.44
CA GLU A 330 4.88 -14.38 -0.81
C GLU A 330 4.67 -14.80 -2.26
N SER A 331 3.59 -15.53 -2.50
CA SER A 331 3.27 -16.13 -3.80
C SER A 331 1.90 -15.68 -4.30
N GLY A 332 1.70 -15.77 -5.62
CA GLY A 332 0.50 -15.31 -6.30
C GLY A 332 0.37 -13.79 -6.30
N ARG A 333 -0.87 -13.30 -6.14
CA ARG A 333 -1.15 -11.86 -6.12
C ARG A 333 -0.82 -11.27 -4.75
N ILE A 334 0.39 -10.71 -4.61
CA ILE A 334 0.82 -10.01 -3.40
C ILE A 334 0.03 -8.69 -3.25
N PRO A 335 -0.71 -8.48 -2.14
CA PRO A 335 -1.47 -7.25 -1.92
C PRO A 335 -0.55 -6.07 -1.60
N PHE A 336 -1.02 -4.84 -1.84
CA PHE A 336 -0.19 -3.63 -1.64
C PHE A 336 0.38 -3.48 -0.23
N TRP A 337 -0.36 -3.82 0.83
CA TRP A 337 0.18 -3.73 2.18
C TRP A 337 1.40 -4.63 2.41
N LYS A 338 1.44 -5.83 1.78
CA LYS A 338 2.61 -6.71 1.83
C LYS A 338 3.75 -6.22 0.95
N LEU A 339 3.45 -5.60 -0.19
CA LEU A 339 4.47 -4.94 -1.03
C LEU A 339 5.09 -3.73 -0.32
N SER A 340 4.31 -3.01 0.50
CA SER A 340 4.82 -1.96 1.38
C SER A 340 5.74 -2.52 2.47
N LEU A 341 5.41 -3.70 3.04
CA LEU A 341 6.29 -4.39 3.99
C LEU A 341 7.59 -4.84 3.31
N ALA A 342 7.52 -5.39 2.10
CA ALA A 342 8.69 -5.74 1.31
C ALA A 342 9.60 -4.51 1.07
N ALA A 343 9.02 -3.35 0.72
CA ALA A 343 9.76 -2.10 0.57
C ALA A 343 10.41 -1.65 1.90
N ASP A 344 9.70 -1.73 3.02
CA ASP A 344 10.22 -1.40 4.36
C ASP A 344 11.44 -2.28 4.74
N LEU A 345 11.33 -3.59 4.54
CA LEU A 345 12.43 -4.55 4.78
C LEU A 345 13.68 -4.25 3.94
N LEU A 346 13.49 -3.64 2.77
CA LEU A 346 14.56 -3.28 1.84
C LEU A 346 15.05 -1.83 2.02
N GLY A 347 14.43 -1.05 2.92
CA GLY A 347 14.71 0.37 3.11
C GLY A 347 14.35 1.24 1.92
N ILE A 348 13.41 0.80 1.08
CA ILE A 348 12.92 1.55 -0.11
C ILE A 348 11.84 2.54 0.34
N GLU A 349 11.94 3.77 -0.13
CA GLU A 349 10.95 4.80 0.14
C GLU A 349 9.88 4.85 -0.97
N PRO A 350 8.58 4.81 -0.63
CA PRO A 350 7.53 5.06 -1.61
C PRO A 350 7.70 6.44 -2.23
N LYS A 351 7.73 6.49 -3.56
CA LYS A 351 7.71 7.76 -4.30
C LYS A 351 6.48 8.57 -3.91
N GLU A 352 6.67 9.81 -3.49
CA GLU A 352 5.58 10.66 -3.03
C GLU A 352 4.63 11.03 -4.18
N TYR A 353 3.34 11.11 -3.88
CA TYR A 353 2.30 11.46 -4.85
C TYR A 353 2.36 12.96 -5.18
N GLY A 354 3.39 13.37 -5.92
CA GLY A 354 3.68 14.78 -6.24
C GLY A 354 4.98 14.98 -7.01
N GLN A 355 6.01 14.18 -6.73
CA GLN A 355 7.31 14.26 -7.43
C GLN A 355 7.17 14.06 -8.94
N ARG A 356 6.30 13.13 -9.38
CA ARG A 356 5.99 12.93 -10.81
C ARG A 356 5.38 14.17 -11.49
N ARG A 357 4.77 15.09 -10.73
CA ARG A 357 4.10 16.28 -11.25
C ARG A 357 5.06 17.47 -11.35
N ASP A 358 6.07 17.51 -10.50
CA ASP A 358 7.11 18.54 -10.50
C ASP A 358 8.23 18.19 -11.49
N GLU A 359 8.61 16.93 -11.60
CA GLU A 359 9.55 16.46 -12.64
C GLU A 359 8.97 16.63 -14.05
N ALA A 360 7.67 16.42 -14.24
CA ALA A 360 6.99 16.64 -15.53
C ALA A 360 6.74 18.13 -15.88
N GLN A 361 6.92 19.05 -14.94
CA GLN A 361 6.81 20.51 -15.17
C GLN A 361 8.19 21.21 -15.17
N ALA A 362 9.26 20.47 -14.87
CA ALA A 362 10.62 20.98 -14.82
C ALA A 362 11.39 20.87 -16.15
N GLU A 363 10.74 20.88 -17.32
CA GLU A 363 11.37 21.32 -18.58
C GLU A 363 10.33 22.00 -19.49
N PRO A 364 10.62 23.21 -19.99
CA PRO A 364 11.42 23.31 -21.21
C PRO A 364 12.56 24.33 -21.11
N GLY A 365 13.77 23.89 -21.50
CA GLY A 365 14.82 24.77 -22.02
C GLY A 365 14.56 25.20 -23.45
#